data_AF-A0A443I3X9-F1
#
_entry.id   AF-A0A443I3X9-F1
#
_cell.length_a   1.000
_cell.length_b   1.000
_cell.length_c   1.000
_cell.angle_alpha   90.00
_cell.angle_beta   90.00
_cell.angle_gamma   90.00
#
_symmetry.space_group_name_H-M   'P 1'
#
loop_
_entity.id
_entity.type
_entity.pdbx_description
1 polymer ?
#
loop_
_entity_poly.entity_id
_entity_poly.type
_entity_poly.pdbx_seq_one_letter_code
_entity_poly.pdbx_strand_id
1 'polypeptide(L)'
;MDMRFMYESCFVNCSPGESELYHGPSPNCGPWKEISYCSGLIETGRARIHKRRESEVGLLPYRGSIKDHTRLLDICQDALRVLTNDPRIQEAALSTPLYTDLHKRNIYASVSDTAVIVGIIDWQSTSTEASFVYSNEISDVASLHSEDCPKDDASASPQYERRVKDASICYQTYDVAMKGFVTKLRLARNSDPTLFCPFLQVTYCYTSWRDSATALCQELIDLSARWAELGIQIPALISPVKRN
;
A
#
# COMPACT_ATOMS: atom_id res chain seq x y z
N MET A 1 -0.22 -7.78 27.28
CA MET A 1 0.41 -6.60 26.65
C MET A 1 -0.58 -5.45 26.78
N ASP A 2 -0.24 -4.42 27.54
CA ASP A 2 -1.16 -3.31 27.86
C ASP A 2 -1.33 -2.42 26.62
N MET A 3 -2.52 -2.44 26.01
CA MET A 3 -2.86 -1.71 24.77
C MET A 3 -2.92 -0.19 24.95
N ARG A 4 -2.60 0.34 26.15
CA ARG A 4 -2.68 1.77 26.48
C ARG A 4 -1.51 2.61 25.96
N PHE A 5 -0.51 2.04 25.30
CA PHE A 5 0.65 2.78 24.79
C PHE A 5 0.59 3.23 23.33
N MET A 6 -0.51 3.00 22.59
CA MET A 6 -0.65 3.53 21.23
C MET A 6 -1.29 4.92 21.19
N TYR A 7 -0.80 5.83 22.04
CA TYR A 7 -1.09 7.25 21.87
C TYR A 7 -0.12 7.79 20.81
N GLU A 8 -0.66 8.06 19.63
CA GLU A 8 0.01 8.69 18.46
C GLU A 8 0.95 7.78 17.64
N SER A 9 0.38 6.81 16.92
CA SER A 9 1.09 6.09 15.85
C SER A 9 1.49 7.08 14.75
N CYS A 10 2.78 7.12 14.37
CA CYS A 10 3.29 7.96 13.27
C CYS A 10 3.90 7.08 12.17
N PHE A 11 3.76 7.50 10.91
CA PHE A 11 4.40 6.86 9.78
C PHE A 11 5.91 7.12 9.82
N VAL A 12 6.72 6.08 9.67
CA VAL A 12 8.17 6.19 9.48
C VAL A 12 8.54 5.39 8.23
N ASN A 13 9.27 6.01 7.30
CA ASN A 13 9.78 5.30 6.14
C ASN A 13 11.02 4.49 6.55
N CYS A 14 10.79 3.25 7.00
CA CYS A 14 11.83 2.32 7.44
C CYS A 14 12.34 1.39 6.32
N SER A 15 12.01 1.65 5.06
CA SER A 15 12.27 0.73 3.93
C SER A 15 13.69 0.11 4.03
N PRO A 16 13.82 -1.21 4.26
CA PRO A 16 15.12 -1.84 4.43
C PRO A 16 15.97 -1.74 3.16
N GLY A 17 17.29 -1.58 3.29
CA GLY A 17 18.20 -1.51 2.13
C GLY A 17 18.29 -0.14 1.46
N GLU A 18 17.57 0.87 1.95
CA GLU A 18 17.54 2.22 1.38
C GLU A 18 18.90 2.93 1.44
N SER A 19 19.63 2.78 2.54
CA SER A 19 20.93 3.44 2.72
C SER A 19 21.96 2.92 1.73
N GLU A 20 21.91 1.62 1.41
CA GLU A 20 22.76 0.94 0.45
C GLU A 20 22.42 1.37 -0.99
N LEU A 21 21.12 1.48 -1.31
CA LEU A 21 20.64 1.85 -2.64
C LEU A 21 20.91 3.32 -3.00
N TYR A 22 20.78 4.22 -2.02
CA TYR A 22 20.85 5.67 -2.23
C TYR A 22 22.07 6.34 -1.56
N HIS A 23 23.05 5.55 -1.12
CA HIS A 23 24.29 6.04 -0.50
C HIS A 23 24.05 6.96 0.70
N GLY A 24 23.18 6.52 1.62
CA GLY A 24 22.89 7.16 2.89
C GLY A 24 21.41 7.53 3.08
N PRO A 25 21.00 7.85 4.31
CA PRO A 25 19.59 8.05 4.66
C PRO A 25 18.96 9.21 3.87
N SER A 26 17.65 9.11 3.63
CA SER A 26 16.86 10.26 3.18
C SER A 26 16.85 11.31 4.32
N PRO A 27 16.96 12.61 4.01
CA PRO A 27 16.92 13.67 5.02
C PRO A 27 15.56 13.75 5.75
N ASN A 28 14.49 13.20 5.16
CA ASN A 28 13.16 13.17 5.75
C ASN A 28 12.60 11.74 5.68
N CYS A 29 12.59 11.00 6.79
CA CYS A 29 12.03 9.65 6.89
C CYS A 29 10.84 9.58 7.86
N GLY A 30 10.29 10.73 8.28
CA GLY A 30 9.34 10.83 9.38
C GLY A 30 10.04 10.96 10.74
N PRO A 31 9.29 10.79 11.85
CA PRO A 31 7.89 10.37 11.91
C PRO A 31 6.92 11.43 11.38
N TRP A 32 5.94 11.01 10.57
CA TRP A 32 4.85 11.86 10.08
C TRP A 32 3.51 11.41 10.68
N LYS A 33 2.65 12.37 11.02
CA LYS A 33 1.32 12.09 11.57
C LYS A 33 0.30 11.99 10.44
N GLU A 34 -0.59 10.99 10.53
CA GLU A 34 -1.74 10.81 9.63
C GLU A 34 -1.34 11.01 8.17
N ILE A 35 -1.91 11.99 7.46
CA ILE A 35 -1.69 12.22 6.02
C ILE A 35 -0.44 13.05 5.68
N SER A 36 0.24 13.63 6.67
CA SER A 36 1.46 14.42 6.43
C SER A 36 2.63 13.61 5.86
N TYR A 37 2.54 12.28 5.92
CA TYR A 37 3.50 11.39 5.28
C TYR A 37 3.55 11.57 3.76
N CYS A 38 2.45 11.97 3.10
CA CYS A 38 2.42 12.21 1.66
C CYS A 38 3.45 13.27 1.22
N SER A 39 3.53 14.40 1.93
CA SER A 39 4.55 15.42 1.65
C SER A 39 5.96 14.93 1.96
N GLY A 40 6.13 14.19 3.06
CA GLY A 40 7.42 13.64 3.44
C GLY A 40 7.98 12.61 2.45
N LEU A 41 7.09 11.80 1.86
CA LEU A 41 7.45 10.87 0.79
C LEU A 41 7.82 11.61 -0.51
N ILE A 42 7.16 12.70 -0.87
CA ILE A 42 7.58 13.54 -2.02
C ILE A 42 9.00 14.10 -1.79
N GLU A 43 9.27 14.65 -0.60
CA GLU A 43 10.60 15.14 -0.24
C GLU A 43 11.65 14.04 -0.28
N THR A 44 11.28 12.84 0.19
CA THR A 44 12.11 11.63 0.09
C THR A 44 12.44 11.31 -1.36
N GLY A 45 11.45 11.34 -2.26
CA GLY A 45 11.64 11.12 -3.69
C GLY A 45 12.62 12.12 -4.31
N ARG A 46 12.46 13.42 -3.99
CA ARG A 46 13.35 14.48 -4.49
C ARG A 46 14.79 14.31 -4.00
N ALA A 47 14.97 13.99 -2.72
CA ALA A 47 16.30 13.78 -2.14
C ALA A 47 17.05 12.60 -2.79
N ARG A 48 16.34 11.62 -3.35
CA ARG A 48 16.93 10.42 -3.99
C ARG A 48 17.41 10.68 -5.42
N ILE A 49 16.76 11.56 -6.16
CA ILE A 49 17.11 11.88 -7.56
C ILE A 49 18.53 12.46 -7.68
N HIS A 50 18.95 13.25 -6.68
CA HIS A 50 20.21 14.01 -6.75
C HIS A 50 21.47 13.26 -6.27
N LYS A 51 21.34 12.04 -5.73
CA LYS A 51 22.48 11.33 -5.10
C LYS A 51 23.33 10.49 -6.06
N ARG A 52 22.92 10.29 -7.31
CA ARG A 52 23.68 9.53 -8.32
C ARG A 52 24.14 10.47 -9.43
N ARG A 53 25.43 10.49 -9.73
CA ARG A 53 25.94 11.19 -10.92
C ARG A 53 25.39 10.46 -12.15
N GLU A 54 24.84 11.20 -13.12
CA GLU A 54 24.38 10.67 -14.42
C GLU A 54 25.44 9.77 -15.09
N SER A 55 26.72 9.99 -14.79
CA SER A 55 27.87 9.25 -15.33
C SER A 55 28.13 7.88 -14.70
N GLU A 56 27.56 7.55 -13.54
CA GLU A 56 27.85 6.29 -12.81
C GLU A 56 26.82 5.19 -13.09
N VAL A 57 25.71 5.52 -13.75
CA VAL A 57 24.64 4.57 -14.03
C VAL A 57 24.58 4.39 -15.53
N GLY A 58 24.73 3.16 -16.01
CA GLY A 58 24.13 2.79 -17.28
C GLY A 58 22.64 3.03 -17.16
N LEU A 59 22.19 4.23 -17.53
CA LEU A 59 20.81 4.69 -17.41
C LEU A 59 19.95 3.71 -18.18
N LEU A 60 19.35 2.76 -17.45
CA LEU A 60 18.46 1.80 -18.06
C LEU A 60 17.33 2.62 -18.69
N PRO A 61 17.03 2.46 -19.99
CA PRO A 61 16.13 3.36 -20.72
C PRO A 61 14.77 3.57 -20.06
N TYR A 62 14.28 2.57 -19.31
CA TYR A 62 13.00 2.63 -18.59
C TYR A 62 13.00 3.57 -17.37
N ARG A 63 14.17 4.00 -16.88
CA ARG A 63 14.26 4.91 -15.74
C ARG A 63 13.95 6.35 -16.13
N GLY A 64 13.99 6.75 -17.41
CA GLY A 64 13.75 8.14 -17.80
C GLY A 64 14.83 9.12 -17.32
N SER A 65 14.67 10.41 -17.60
CA SER A 65 15.63 11.44 -17.19
C SER A 65 15.36 12.00 -15.79
N ILE A 66 16.36 12.61 -15.15
CA ILE A 66 16.20 13.38 -13.91
C ILE A 66 15.09 14.42 -14.05
N LYS A 67 15.02 15.08 -15.22
CA LYS A 67 14.01 16.10 -15.52
C LYS A 67 12.60 15.51 -15.56
N ASP A 68 12.43 14.33 -16.17
CA ASP A 68 11.14 13.65 -16.23
C ASP A 68 10.66 13.25 -14.83
N HIS A 69 11.56 12.68 -14.02
CA HIS A 69 11.24 12.33 -12.62
C HIS A 69 10.88 13.53 -11.77
N THR A 70 11.66 14.62 -11.89
CA THR A 70 11.36 15.86 -11.15
C THR A 70 9.97 16.36 -11.50
N ARG A 71 9.63 16.38 -12.80
CA ARG A 71 8.31 16.75 -13.29
C ARG A 71 7.21 15.80 -12.78
N LEU A 72 7.46 14.49 -12.75
CA LEU A 72 6.49 13.52 -12.23
C LEU A 72 6.23 13.73 -10.75
N LEU A 73 7.27 13.98 -9.95
CA LEU A 73 7.11 14.31 -8.52
C LEU A 73 6.36 15.62 -8.32
N ASP A 74 6.57 16.64 -9.16
CA ASP A 74 5.78 17.88 -9.12
C ASP A 74 4.29 17.59 -9.35
N ILE A 75 3.98 16.79 -10.39
CA ILE A 75 2.59 16.38 -10.70
C ILE A 75 1.99 15.57 -9.54
N CYS A 76 2.75 14.64 -8.96
CA CYS A 76 2.31 13.84 -7.82
C CYS A 76 2.04 14.73 -6.60
N GLN A 77 2.89 15.72 -6.33
CA GLN A 77 2.70 16.65 -5.24
C GLN A 77 1.42 17.46 -5.40
N ASP A 78 1.13 17.94 -6.62
CA ASP A 78 -0.11 18.64 -6.91
C ASP A 78 -1.34 17.74 -6.78
N ALA A 79 -1.28 16.51 -7.31
CA ALA A 79 -2.35 15.53 -7.18
C ALA A 79 -2.63 15.19 -5.71
N LEU A 80 -1.58 14.89 -4.93
CA LEU A 80 -1.68 14.62 -3.50
C LEU A 80 -2.25 15.82 -2.75
N ARG A 81 -1.86 17.05 -3.07
CA ARG A 81 -2.45 18.24 -2.42
C ARG A 81 -3.96 18.32 -2.61
N VAL A 82 -4.48 17.96 -3.78
CA VAL A 82 -5.93 17.93 -4.00
C VAL A 82 -6.56 16.76 -3.25
N LEU A 83 -6.02 15.56 -3.42
CA LEU A 83 -6.52 14.33 -2.81
C LEU A 83 -6.55 14.38 -1.28
N THR A 84 -5.49 14.89 -0.66
CA THR A 84 -5.37 14.99 0.79
C THR A 84 -6.39 15.96 1.39
N ASN A 85 -6.99 16.86 0.60
CA ASN A 85 -8.10 17.71 1.07
C ASN A 85 -9.48 17.03 0.96
N ASP A 86 -9.57 15.84 0.37
CA ASP A 86 -10.82 15.09 0.31
C ASP A 86 -11.17 14.54 1.71
N PRO A 87 -12.35 14.87 2.27
CA PRO A 87 -12.76 14.40 3.60
C PRO A 87 -12.77 12.87 3.74
N ARG A 88 -13.09 12.14 2.66
CA ARG A 88 -13.12 10.68 2.66
C ARG A 88 -11.72 10.09 2.87
N ILE A 89 -10.72 10.73 2.29
CA ILE A 89 -9.31 10.33 2.44
C ILE A 89 -8.84 10.67 3.86
N GLN A 90 -9.13 11.88 4.35
CA GLN A 90 -8.80 12.30 5.72
C GLN A 90 -9.37 11.33 6.77
N GLU A 91 -10.66 10.99 6.67
CA GLU A 91 -11.32 10.07 7.60
C GLU A 91 -10.76 8.64 7.53
N ALA A 92 -10.30 8.20 6.36
CA ALA A 92 -9.73 6.87 6.15
C ALA A 92 -8.20 6.82 6.36
N ALA A 93 -7.52 7.95 6.55
CA ALA A 93 -6.06 8.05 6.71
C ALA A 93 -5.58 7.81 8.15
N LEU A 94 -6.38 7.11 8.97
CA LEU A 94 -6.03 6.84 10.35
C LEU A 94 -4.75 6.00 10.43
N SER A 95 -3.80 6.53 11.19
CA SER A 95 -2.54 5.85 11.46
C SER A 95 -2.79 4.52 12.18
N THR A 96 -2.42 3.44 11.52
CA THR A 96 -2.68 2.07 11.94
C THR A 96 -1.37 1.29 11.92
N PRO A 97 -0.93 0.75 13.06
CA PRO A 97 0.14 -0.25 13.06
C PRO A 97 -0.37 -1.48 12.31
N LEU A 98 0.35 -1.84 11.28
CA LEU A 98 -0.01 -2.88 10.35
C LEU A 98 1.08 -3.93 10.35
N TYR A 99 0.66 -5.17 10.50
CA TYR A 99 1.51 -6.32 10.32
C TYR A 99 1.34 -6.82 8.88
N THR A 100 2.18 -6.27 8.00
CA THR A 100 2.03 -6.35 6.53
C THR A 100 2.34 -7.73 5.97
N ASP A 101 3.04 -8.59 6.72
CA ASP A 101 3.37 -9.96 6.34
C ASP A 101 2.64 -11.00 7.20
N LEU A 102 1.38 -10.70 7.59
CA LEU A 102 0.55 -11.64 8.34
C LEU A 102 0.00 -12.75 7.42
N HIS A 103 0.84 -13.76 7.19
CA HIS A 103 0.46 -14.95 6.45
C HIS A 103 0.52 -16.22 7.31
N LYS A 104 -0.14 -17.29 6.88
CA LYS A 104 -0.24 -18.58 7.63
C LYS A 104 1.10 -19.10 8.15
N ARG A 105 2.20 -18.89 7.42
CA ARG A 105 3.54 -19.37 7.83
C ARG A 105 4.14 -18.59 9.02
N ASN A 106 3.60 -17.42 9.34
CA ASN A 106 4.04 -16.55 10.44
C ASN A 106 3.16 -16.70 11.69
N ILE A 107 2.15 -17.57 11.64
CA ILE A 107 1.21 -17.85 12.74
C ILE A 107 1.46 -19.25 13.26
N TYR A 108 1.83 -19.35 14.54
CA TYR A 108 1.96 -20.62 15.24
C TYR A 108 0.70 -20.89 16.06
N ALA A 109 0.07 -22.03 15.84
CA ALA A 109 -1.04 -22.53 16.63
C ALA A 109 -0.58 -23.60 17.63
N SER A 110 -1.32 -23.79 18.72
CA SER A 110 -1.02 -24.84 19.69
C SER A 110 -1.17 -26.22 19.04
N VAL A 111 -0.28 -27.15 19.41
CA VAL A 111 -0.35 -28.55 18.99
C VAL A 111 -1.58 -29.25 19.58
N SER A 112 -2.04 -28.82 20.76
CA SER A 112 -3.19 -29.40 21.44
C SER A 112 -4.53 -28.81 20.99
N ASP A 113 -4.53 -27.58 20.49
CA ASP A 113 -5.73 -26.87 20.05
C ASP A 113 -5.37 -25.84 18.96
N THR A 114 -5.77 -26.12 17.72
CA THR A 114 -5.44 -25.27 16.56
C THR A 114 -6.20 -23.94 16.55
N ALA A 115 -7.21 -23.75 17.41
CA ALA A 115 -7.87 -22.46 17.61
C ALA A 115 -7.05 -21.49 18.46
N VAL A 116 -6.04 -21.99 19.19
CA VAL A 116 -5.20 -21.17 20.07
C VAL A 116 -3.93 -20.76 19.33
N ILE A 117 -3.80 -19.47 19.02
CA ILE A 117 -2.56 -18.88 18.50
C ILE A 117 -1.57 -18.75 19.66
N VAL A 118 -0.43 -19.43 19.54
CA VAL A 118 0.66 -19.41 20.55
C VAL A 118 1.80 -18.46 20.19
N GLY A 119 1.87 -18.03 18.93
CA GLY A 119 2.88 -17.07 18.50
C GLY A 119 2.60 -16.47 17.14
N ILE A 120 3.02 -15.21 16.97
CA ILE A 120 3.15 -14.53 15.69
C ILE A 120 4.62 -14.12 15.60
N ILE A 121 5.28 -14.45 14.50
CA ILE A 121 6.72 -14.16 14.29
C ILE A 121 6.91 -13.14 13.16
N ASP A 122 8.16 -12.95 12.72
CA ASP A 122 8.48 -12.20 11.50
C ASP A 122 7.98 -10.75 11.53
N TRP A 123 8.18 -10.06 12.66
CA TRP A 123 7.68 -8.70 12.89
C TRP A 123 8.49 -7.61 12.17
N GLN A 124 9.58 -7.94 11.48
CA GLN A 124 10.49 -6.94 10.89
C GLN A 124 9.87 -6.10 9.77
N SER A 125 8.76 -6.57 9.18
CA SER A 125 8.00 -5.84 8.16
C SER A 125 6.87 -4.97 8.75
N THR A 126 6.69 -4.97 10.08
CA THR A 126 5.65 -4.17 10.73
C THR A 126 5.90 -2.68 10.53
N SER A 127 4.92 -1.99 10.00
CA SER A 127 4.96 -0.54 9.75
C SER A 127 3.74 0.13 10.37
N THR A 128 3.81 1.45 10.51
CA THR A 128 2.63 2.26 10.81
C THR A 128 2.23 2.97 9.53
N GLU A 129 1.07 2.65 9.00
CA GLU A 129 0.57 3.22 7.74
C GLU A 129 -0.88 3.67 7.84
N ALA A 130 -1.36 4.36 6.81
CA ALA A 130 -2.75 4.76 6.72
C ALA A 130 -3.65 3.52 6.58
N SER A 131 -4.80 3.51 7.26
CA SER A 131 -5.71 2.36 7.29
C SER A 131 -6.16 1.87 5.91
N PHE A 132 -6.26 2.74 4.90
CA PHE A 132 -6.67 2.32 3.56
C PHE A 132 -5.61 1.56 2.77
N VAL A 133 -4.34 1.54 3.19
CA VAL A 133 -3.27 0.82 2.47
C VAL A 133 -3.60 -0.68 2.35
N TYR A 134 -4.12 -1.26 3.44
CA TYR A 134 -4.40 -2.70 3.54
C TYR A 134 -5.89 -3.02 3.63
N SER A 135 -6.77 -2.05 3.40
CA SER A 135 -8.21 -2.26 3.61
C SER A 135 -8.79 -3.33 2.69
N ASN A 136 -8.28 -3.41 1.46
CA ASN A 136 -8.77 -4.33 0.43
C ASN A 136 -7.98 -5.64 0.36
N GLU A 137 -6.91 -5.79 1.15
CA GLU A 137 -6.15 -7.02 1.17
C GLU A 137 -6.89 -8.13 1.93
N ILE A 138 -6.92 -9.31 1.33
CA ILE A 138 -7.45 -10.52 1.95
C ILE A 138 -6.25 -11.34 2.40
N SER A 139 -6.10 -11.51 3.71
CA SER A 139 -5.03 -12.36 4.26
C SER A 139 -5.18 -13.78 3.72
N ASP A 140 -4.05 -14.44 3.45
CA ASP A 140 -4.02 -15.82 2.97
C ASP A 140 -4.77 -16.78 3.91
N VAL A 141 -4.84 -16.47 5.21
CA VAL A 141 -5.59 -17.24 6.23
C VAL A 141 -7.08 -17.37 5.87
N ALA A 142 -7.61 -16.36 5.19
CA ALA A 142 -9.01 -16.24 4.79
C ALA A 142 -9.18 -16.21 3.25
N SER A 143 -8.11 -16.40 2.48
CA SER A 143 -8.20 -16.43 1.03
C SER A 143 -9.01 -17.64 0.59
N LEU A 144 -9.96 -17.42 -0.31
CA LEU A 144 -10.54 -18.50 -1.11
C LEU A 144 -9.39 -19.16 -1.87
N HIS A 145 -9.19 -20.47 -1.70
CA HIS A 145 -8.14 -21.20 -2.42
C HIS A 145 -8.24 -20.86 -3.91
N SER A 146 -7.13 -20.38 -4.50
CA SER A 146 -7.11 -20.03 -5.92
C SER A 146 -7.45 -21.25 -6.77
N GLU A 147 -8.09 -21.00 -7.91
CA GLU A 147 -8.46 -22.01 -8.91
C GLU A 147 -7.23 -22.75 -9.51
N ASP A 148 -6.01 -22.39 -9.08
CA ASP A 148 -4.72 -22.90 -9.56
C ASP A 148 -4.20 -24.14 -8.80
N CYS A 149 -4.93 -24.65 -7.81
CA CYS A 149 -4.64 -26.01 -7.33
C CYS A 149 -4.92 -27.00 -8.47
N PRO A 150 -4.00 -27.93 -8.78
CA PRO A 150 -4.24 -28.94 -9.81
C PRO A 150 -5.57 -29.62 -9.53
N LYS A 151 -6.49 -29.56 -10.51
CA LYS A 151 -7.72 -30.33 -10.47
C LYS A 151 -7.35 -31.79 -10.69
N ASP A 152 -6.81 -32.42 -9.66
CA ASP A 152 -6.74 -33.87 -9.61
C ASP A 152 -8.18 -34.41 -9.61
N ASP A 153 -8.38 -35.62 -10.13
CA ASP A 153 -9.68 -36.33 -10.18
C ASP A 153 -10.38 -36.44 -8.80
N ALA A 154 -9.72 -36.02 -7.71
CA ALA A 154 -10.24 -35.86 -6.35
C ALA A 154 -11.12 -34.61 -6.12
N SER A 155 -11.27 -33.71 -7.09
CA SER A 155 -12.12 -32.50 -7.00
C SER A 155 -13.63 -32.81 -6.87
N ALA A 156 -14.03 -34.07 -7.05
CA ALA A 156 -15.40 -34.55 -6.81
C ALA A 156 -15.54 -35.32 -5.48
N SER A 157 -14.54 -35.26 -4.59
CA SER A 157 -14.63 -35.94 -3.29
C SER A 157 -15.49 -35.12 -2.29
N PRO A 158 -16.27 -35.77 -1.42
CA PRO A 158 -17.00 -35.09 -0.35
C PRO A 158 -16.10 -34.28 0.61
N GLN A 159 -14.81 -34.64 0.71
CA GLN A 159 -13.84 -33.86 1.48
C GLN A 159 -13.48 -32.54 0.79
N TYR A 160 -13.37 -32.53 -0.54
CA TYR A 160 -13.11 -31.31 -1.30
C TYR A 160 -14.27 -30.32 -1.16
N GLU A 161 -15.51 -30.77 -1.33
CA GLU A 161 -16.70 -29.93 -1.16
C GLU A 161 -16.79 -29.31 0.25
N ARG A 162 -16.45 -30.09 1.29
CA ARG A 162 -16.36 -29.57 2.66
C ARG A 162 -15.30 -28.49 2.80
N ARG A 163 -14.09 -28.71 2.28
CA ARG A 163 -13.00 -27.72 2.34
C ARG A 163 -13.37 -26.42 1.63
N VAL A 164 -14.01 -26.50 0.46
CA VAL A 164 -14.49 -25.32 -0.27
C VAL A 164 -15.54 -24.56 0.55
N LYS A 165 -16.48 -25.28 1.17
CA LYS A 165 -17.49 -24.69 2.05
C LYS A 165 -16.86 -24.04 3.28
N ASP A 166 -15.94 -24.71 3.94
CA ASP A 166 -15.25 -24.20 5.13
C ASP A 166 -14.41 -22.96 4.80
N ALA A 167 -13.70 -22.95 3.66
CA ALA A 167 -12.97 -21.79 3.17
C ALA A 167 -13.90 -20.60 2.87
N SER A 168 -15.06 -20.86 2.28
CA SER A 168 -16.09 -19.84 2.03
C SER A 168 -16.62 -19.23 3.33
N ILE A 169 -16.91 -20.06 4.34
CA ILE A 169 -17.33 -19.60 5.67
C ILE A 169 -16.22 -18.77 6.33
N CYS A 170 -14.96 -19.23 6.23
CA CYS A 170 -13.81 -18.51 6.75
C CYS A 170 -13.68 -17.12 6.12
N TYR A 171 -13.73 -17.03 4.78
CA TYR A 171 -13.69 -15.77 4.04
C TYR A 171 -14.81 -14.81 4.45
N GLN A 172 -16.06 -15.29 4.49
CA GLN A 172 -17.22 -14.48 4.88
C GLN A 172 -17.09 -13.98 6.33
N THR A 173 -16.63 -14.85 7.23
CA THR A 173 -16.41 -14.49 8.64
C THR A 173 -15.31 -13.45 8.76
N TYR A 174 -14.21 -13.60 8.02
CA TYR A 174 -13.13 -12.62 7.97
C TYR A 174 -13.62 -11.27 7.45
N ASP A 175 -14.35 -11.21 6.34
CA ASP A 175 -14.85 -9.94 5.79
C ASP A 175 -15.79 -9.22 6.77
N VAL A 176 -16.72 -9.95 7.40
CA VAL A 176 -17.61 -9.40 8.44
C VAL A 176 -16.81 -8.93 9.65
N ALA A 177 -15.85 -9.72 10.12
CA ALA A 177 -15.03 -9.37 11.27
C ALA A 177 -14.17 -8.13 11.02
N MET A 178 -13.58 -8.03 9.83
CA MET A 178 -12.77 -6.87 9.44
C MET A 178 -13.61 -5.59 9.31
N LYS A 179 -14.85 -5.69 8.82
CA LYS A 179 -15.79 -4.56 8.75
C LYS A 179 -16.38 -4.20 10.13
N GLY A 180 -16.59 -5.18 11.00
CA GLY A 180 -17.28 -4.99 12.28
C GLY A 180 -16.38 -4.68 13.48
N PHE A 181 -15.25 -5.39 13.61
CA PHE A 181 -14.38 -5.31 14.78
C PHE A 181 -13.15 -4.42 14.57
N VAL A 182 -12.66 -4.28 13.34
CA VAL A 182 -11.48 -3.45 13.04
C VAL A 182 -11.90 -2.03 12.69
N THR A 183 -12.25 -1.25 13.72
CA THR A 183 -12.83 0.10 13.58
C THR A 183 -11.97 1.05 12.74
N LYS A 184 -10.63 0.96 12.83
CA LYS A 184 -9.71 1.77 12.02
C LYS A 184 -9.79 1.44 10.52
N LEU A 185 -9.93 0.16 10.16
CA LEU A 185 -10.03 -0.28 8.76
C LEU A 185 -11.46 -0.16 8.21
N ARG A 186 -12.48 -0.12 9.08
CA ARG A 186 -13.89 -0.08 8.69
C ARG A 186 -14.21 1.07 7.73
N LEU A 187 -13.70 2.27 8.01
CA LEU A 187 -13.94 3.43 7.15
C LEU A 187 -13.36 3.22 5.75
N ALA A 188 -12.12 2.73 5.67
CA ALA A 188 -11.49 2.42 4.41
C ALA A 188 -12.16 1.26 3.66
N ARG A 189 -12.57 0.18 4.36
CA ARG A 189 -13.23 -0.99 3.76
C ARG A 189 -14.65 -0.74 3.26
N ASN A 190 -15.35 0.22 3.87
CA ASN A 190 -16.68 0.62 3.43
C ASN A 190 -16.64 1.68 2.32
N SER A 191 -15.45 2.23 2.07
CA SER A 191 -15.25 3.25 1.07
C SER A 191 -14.84 2.63 -0.27
N ASP A 192 -15.00 3.40 -1.34
CA ASP A 192 -14.76 2.92 -2.68
C ASP A 192 -13.24 2.69 -2.93
N PRO A 193 -12.78 1.45 -3.23
CA PRO A 193 -11.37 1.18 -3.54
C PRO A 193 -10.84 2.03 -4.70
N THR A 194 -11.73 2.51 -5.58
CA THR A 194 -11.35 3.36 -6.71
C THR A 194 -10.77 4.71 -6.33
N LEU A 195 -11.02 5.18 -5.10
CA LEU A 195 -10.42 6.40 -4.54
C LEU A 195 -9.03 6.14 -3.95
N PHE A 196 -8.85 5.03 -3.24
CA PHE A 196 -7.61 4.76 -2.49
C PHE A 196 -6.51 4.13 -3.33
N CYS A 197 -6.84 3.25 -4.28
CA CYS A 197 -5.80 2.62 -5.12
C CYS A 197 -4.95 3.68 -5.85
N PRO A 198 -5.54 4.71 -6.49
CA PRO A 198 -4.74 5.76 -7.10
C PRO A 198 -4.02 6.65 -6.09
N PHE A 199 -4.65 6.95 -4.95
CA PHE A 199 -4.00 7.70 -3.87
C PHE A 199 -2.73 7.01 -3.38
N LEU A 200 -2.81 5.71 -3.12
CA LEU A 200 -1.69 4.87 -2.70
C LEU A 200 -0.56 4.97 -3.72
N GLN A 201 -0.88 4.75 -4.98
CA GLN A 201 0.12 4.71 -6.03
C GLN A 201 0.83 6.06 -6.24
N VAL A 202 0.11 7.18 -6.18
CA VAL A 202 0.72 8.52 -6.20
C VAL A 202 1.53 8.78 -4.94
N THR A 203 1.11 8.26 -3.79
CA THR A 203 1.83 8.39 -2.52
C THR A 203 3.18 7.65 -2.54
N TYR A 204 3.26 6.48 -3.19
CA TYR A 204 4.50 5.73 -3.36
C TYR A 204 5.37 6.20 -4.54
N CYS A 205 5.09 7.38 -5.12
CA CYS A 205 5.90 7.95 -6.21
C CYS A 205 7.39 8.11 -5.87
N TYR A 206 7.77 8.15 -4.60
CA TYR A 206 9.16 8.24 -4.14
C TYR A 206 10.03 7.03 -4.54
N THR A 207 9.42 5.88 -4.86
CA THR A 207 10.14 4.70 -5.35
C THR A 207 10.29 4.68 -6.88
N SER A 208 9.65 5.57 -7.62
CA SER A 208 9.65 5.61 -9.09
C SER A 208 11.06 5.62 -9.71
N TRP A 209 12.03 6.26 -9.04
CA TRP A 209 13.42 6.25 -9.48
C TRP A 209 14.02 4.83 -9.49
N ARG A 210 13.62 3.98 -8.54
CA ARG A 210 13.98 2.56 -8.45
C ARG A 210 13.14 1.71 -9.40
N ASP A 211 11.83 1.92 -9.39
CA ASP A 211 10.85 0.95 -9.90
C ASP A 211 10.44 1.21 -11.36
N SER A 212 10.41 2.46 -11.82
CA SER A 212 10.25 2.94 -13.22
C SER A 212 9.45 4.24 -13.26
N ALA A 213 9.89 5.23 -14.06
CA ALA A 213 9.10 6.43 -14.35
C ALA A 213 7.81 6.09 -15.10
N THR A 214 7.86 5.09 -15.97
CA THR A 214 6.75 4.69 -16.83
C THR A 214 5.57 4.16 -16.03
N ALA A 215 5.84 3.41 -14.95
CA ALA A 215 4.79 2.90 -14.07
C ALA A 215 4.04 4.07 -13.42
N LEU A 216 4.77 5.03 -12.84
CA LEU A 216 4.17 6.22 -12.25
C LEU A 216 3.39 7.07 -13.27
N CYS A 217 3.90 7.21 -14.50
CA CYS A 217 3.17 7.88 -15.58
C CYS A 217 1.83 7.22 -15.90
N GLN A 218 1.81 5.89 -16.03
CA GLN A 218 0.58 5.16 -16.35
C GLN A 218 -0.47 5.33 -15.26
N GLU A 219 -0.04 5.29 -14.01
CA GLU A 219 -0.92 5.44 -12.86
C GLU A 219 -1.50 6.86 -12.76
N LEU A 220 -0.70 7.88 -13.07
CA LEU A 220 -1.18 9.25 -13.20
C LEU A 220 -2.18 9.41 -14.36
N ILE A 221 -2.00 8.68 -15.47
CA ILE A 221 -2.94 8.67 -16.61
C ILE A 221 -4.26 8.01 -16.19
N ASP A 222 -4.21 6.83 -15.59
CA ASP A 222 -5.40 6.07 -15.19
C ASP A 222 -6.19 6.84 -14.12
N LEU A 223 -5.47 7.47 -13.20
CA LEU A 223 -6.04 8.38 -12.24
C LEU A 223 -6.65 9.61 -12.93
N SER A 224 -5.97 10.17 -13.93
CA SER A 224 -6.47 11.32 -14.71
C SER A 224 -7.82 11.07 -15.36
N ALA A 225 -8.01 9.86 -15.88
CA ALA A 225 -9.23 9.45 -16.57
C ALA A 225 -10.45 9.36 -15.64
N ARG A 226 -10.22 9.19 -14.33
CA ARG A 226 -11.27 8.87 -13.35
C ARG A 226 -11.65 10.04 -12.45
N TRP A 227 -10.98 11.18 -12.58
CA TRP A 227 -11.19 12.30 -11.66
C TRP A 227 -12.59 12.88 -11.65
N ALA A 228 -13.23 12.94 -12.82
CA ALA A 228 -14.61 13.40 -12.93
C ALA A 228 -15.57 12.49 -12.15
N GLU A 229 -15.34 11.18 -12.18
CA GLU A 229 -16.12 10.18 -11.44
C GLU A 229 -15.90 10.29 -9.93
N LEU A 230 -14.68 10.63 -9.52
CA LEU A 230 -14.31 10.81 -8.11
C LEU A 230 -14.81 12.14 -7.52
N GLY A 231 -15.35 13.04 -8.35
CA GLY A 231 -15.87 14.35 -7.93
C GLY A 231 -14.77 15.36 -7.58
N ILE A 232 -13.54 15.13 -8.03
CA ILE A 232 -12.36 15.91 -7.66
C ILE A 232 -12.02 16.90 -8.78
N GLN A 233 -12.02 18.20 -8.48
CA GLN A 233 -11.65 19.23 -9.45
C GLN A 233 -10.13 19.43 -9.48
N ILE A 234 -9.55 19.34 -10.67
CA ILE A 234 -8.11 19.48 -10.88
C ILE A 234 -7.78 20.86 -11.46
N PRO A 235 -6.70 21.52 -10.99
CA PRO A 235 -6.06 22.59 -11.77
C PRO A 235 -5.37 22.02 -13.00
N ALA A 236 -5.62 22.59 -14.19
CA ALA A 236 -5.31 22.16 -15.57
C ALA A 236 -3.88 21.59 -15.91
N LEU A 237 -3.00 21.35 -14.95
CA LEU A 237 -1.63 20.86 -15.10
C LEU A 237 -1.50 19.35 -15.36
N ILE A 238 -2.54 18.55 -15.13
CA ILE A 238 -2.50 17.07 -15.29
C ILE A 238 -2.99 16.64 -16.68
N SER A 239 -2.52 17.29 -17.76
CA SER A 239 -2.58 16.68 -19.09
C SER A 239 -1.24 15.97 -19.31
N PRO A 240 -1.21 14.63 -19.30
CA PRO A 240 -0.02 13.91 -19.72
C PRO A 240 0.25 14.32 -21.17
N VAL A 241 1.51 14.69 -21.39
CA VAL A 241 2.10 15.18 -22.64
C VAL A 241 1.41 14.60 -23.88
N LYS A 242 0.92 15.47 -24.78
CA LYS A 242 0.64 15.10 -26.17
C LYS A 242 1.92 14.48 -26.72
N ARG A 243 1.91 13.17 -26.97
CA ARG A 243 2.95 12.53 -27.80
C ARG A 243 2.84 13.18 -29.18
N ASN A 244 3.85 13.97 -29.54
CA ASN A 244 4.10 14.37 -30.92
C ASN A 244 4.79 13.21 -31.65
#